data_AF-A0A927RMV7-F1
#
_entry.id   AF-A0A927RMV7-F1
#
_cell.length_a   1.000
_cell.length_b   1.000
_cell.length_c   1.000
_cell.angle_alpha   90.00
_cell.angle_beta   90.00
_cell.angle_gamma   90.00
#
_symmetry.space_group_name_H-M   'P 1'
#
loop_
_entity.id
_entity.type
_entity.pdbx_description
1 polymer ?
#
loop_
_entity_poly.entity_id
_entity_poly.type
_entity_poly.pdbx_seq_one_letter_code
_entity_poly.pdbx_strand_id
1 'polypeptide(L)'
;MGVAAGVALLVVPRLWARIAGENPPALWLGRRPVSPAGWAATFGVLGIVLTVLGGMMTLTWPLAKAKPYINIPFGEPSFLLGVLLLAAALFLGRAAAGGSLDVERLRDVLVPVSRIVFWLGIVLVVCTIAVIRFDIVSSAPTEEPLSGLLNAHPIVENLFFAVVMYAPAALGCLLFPRAIEGNRTAWLTLYWCWTIAGLAFAGFSALNYYTHTGMLVNLQNDGPDFRW
;
A
#
# COMPACT_ATOMS: atom_id res chain seq x y z
N MET A 1 -6.06 7.25 -1.49
CA MET A 1 -5.67 6.03 -0.73
C MET A 1 -4.31 5.46 -1.14
N GLY A 2 -4.00 5.30 -2.44
CA GLY A 2 -2.82 4.55 -2.86
C GLY A 2 -1.48 5.19 -2.45
N VAL A 3 -1.42 6.53 -2.34
CA VAL A 3 -0.28 7.23 -1.71
C VAL A 3 -0.09 6.77 -0.25
N ALA A 4 -1.16 6.76 0.54
CA ALA A 4 -1.09 6.35 1.95
C ALA A 4 -0.74 4.86 2.09
N ALA A 5 -1.30 3.98 1.25
CA ALA A 5 -0.97 2.56 1.24
C ALA A 5 0.51 2.34 0.85
N GLY A 6 0.99 3.04 -0.18
CA GLY A 6 2.37 3.00 -0.60
C GLY A 6 3.33 3.45 0.50
N VAL A 7 3.04 4.59 1.14
CA VAL A 7 3.83 5.08 2.29
C VAL A 7 3.80 4.06 3.43
N ALA A 8 2.65 3.48 3.77
CA ALA A 8 2.55 2.45 4.80
C ALA A 8 3.48 1.25 4.52
N LEU A 9 3.48 0.73 3.30
CA LEU A 9 4.38 -0.36 2.88
C LEU A 9 5.87 0.02 2.97
N LEU A 10 6.21 1.30 2.84
CA LEU A 10 7.58 1.80 3.03
C LEU A 10 7.96 1.94 4.51
N VAL A 11 7.03 2.38 5.36
CA VAL A 11 7.34 2.76 6.74
C VAL A 11 7.27 1.60 7.73
N VAL A 12 6.34 0.65 7.54
CA VAL A 12 6.17 -0.52 8.43
C VAL A 12 7.43 -1.40 8.51
N PRO A 13 8.01 -1.90 7.40
CA PRO A 13 9.18 -2.77 7.48
C PRO A 13 10.43 -2.01 7.97
N ARG A 14 10.44 -0.68 7.84
CA ARG A 14 11.49 0.17 8.41
C ARG A 14 11.38 0.34 9.91
N LEU A 15 10.17 0.49 10.45
CA LEU A 15 9.98 0.48 11.90
C LEU A 15 10.52 -0.83 12.48
N TRP A 16 10.15 -1.97 11.87
CA TRP A 16 10.66 -3.28 12.28
C TRP A 16 12.18 -3.33 12.25
N ALA A 17 12.80 -2.97 11.11
CA ALA A 17 14.25 -2.98 10.98
C ALA A 17 14.94 -2.13 12.07
N ARG A 18 14.36 -0.98 12.42
CA ARG A 18 14.91 -0.12 13.47
C ARG A 18 14.79 -0.72 14.86
N ILE A 19 13.65 -1.32 15.19
CA ILE A 19 13.41 -1.97 16.49
C ILE A 19 14.29 -3.22 16.62
N ALA A 20 14.40 -4.02 15.57
CA ALA A 20 15.20 -5.24 15.53
C ALA A 20 16.72 -4.99 15.37
N GLY A 21 17.16 -3.73 15.27
CA GLY A 21 18.58 -3.40 15.07
C GLY A 21 19.14 -3.79 13.71
N GLU A 22 18.27 -4.06 12.73
CA GLU A 22 18.64 -4.41 11.37
C GLU A 22 19.01 -3.14 10.57
N ASN A 23 19.99 -3.28 9.66
CA ASN A 23 20.48 -2.19 8.83
C ASN A 23 20.24 -2.48 7.34
N PRO A 24 18.98 -2.56 6.87
CA PRO A 24 18.72 -2.65 5.44
C PRO A 24 19.16 -1.35 4.74
N PRO A 25 19.49 -1.41 3.44
CA PRO A 25 19.87 -0.23 2.68
C PRO A 25 18.77 0.84 2.77
N ALA A 26 19.15 2.00 3.29
CA ALA A 26 18.25 3.10 3.57
C ALA A 26 18.04 3.91 2.29
N LEU A 27 16.84 3.85 1.73
CA LEU A 27 16.51 4.65 0.55
C LEU A 27 16.01 6.07 0.92
N TRP A 28 15.39 6.32 2.09
CA TRP A 28 14.70 7.61 2.34
C TRP A 28 14.58 8.10 3.80
N LEU A 29 14.74 7.24 4.82
CA LEU A 29 14.57 7.65 6.23
C LEU A 29 15.93 7.69 6.95
N GLY A 30 16.27 8.87 7.50
CA GLY A 30 17.53 9.11 8.22
C GLY A 30 17.75 8.18 9.42
N ARG A 31 18.99 8.08 9.88
CA ARG A 31 19.41 7.16 10.95
C ARG A 31 19.07 7.61 12.38
N ARG A 32 18.01 8.40 12.56
CA ARG A 32 17.62 8.90 13.89
C ARG A 32 17.05 7.76 14.75
N PRO A 33 17.21 7.84 16.09
CA PRO A 33 16.61 6.87 17.00
C PRO A 33 15.08 6.81 16.85
N VAL A 34 14.50 5.65 17.14
CA VAL A 34 13.05 5.43 17.06
C VAL A 34 12.35 6.30 18.10
N SER A 35 11.53 7.24 17.65
CA SER A 35 10.61 7.99 18.51
C SER A 35 9.23 7.32 18.48
N PRO A 36 8.80 6.63 19.55
CA PRO A 36 7.51 5.91 19.56
C PRO A 36 6.33 6.84 19.24
N ALA A 37 6.36 8.08 19.75
CA ALA A 37 5.36 9.10 19.48
C ALA A 37 5.31 9.50 17.99
N GLY A 38 6.47 9.69 17.34
CA GLY A 38 6.52 10.03 15.91
C GLY A 38 5.97 8.92 15.02
N TRP A 39 6.28 7.66 15.34
CA TRP A 39 5.74 6.50 14.62
C TRP A 39 4.26 6.30 14.89
N ALA A 40 3.80 6.51 16.13
CA ALA A 40 2.38 6.48 16.48
C ALA A 40 1.58 7.51 15.68
N ALA A 41 2.06 8.75 15.62
CA ALA A 41 1.41 9.81 14.83
C ALA A 41 1.37 9.47 13.34
N THR A 42 2.49 8.97 12.79
CA THR A 42 2.58 8.56 11.38
C THR A 42 1.56 7.45 11.05
N PHE A 43 1.53 6.38 11.84
CA PHE A 43 0.58 5.28 11.64
C PHE A 43 -0.86 5.71 11.91
N GLY A 44 -1.09 6.63 12.84
CA GLY A 44 -2.40 7.20 13.12
C GLY A 44 -2.96 7.92 11.89
N VAL A 45 -2.18 8.83 11.30
CA VAL A 45 -2.60 9.58 10.09
C VAL A 45 -2.85 8.64 8.91
N LEU A 46 -1.89 7.75 8.61
CA LEU A 46 -2.05 6.79 7.50
C LEU A 46 -3.24 5.84 7.74
N GLY A 47 -3.40 5.38 8.98
CA GLY A 47 -4.49 4.51 9.41
C GLY A 47 -5.85 5.17 9.23
N ILE A 48 -6.05 6.40 9.71
CA ILE A 48 -7.30 7.15 9.53
C ILE A 48 -7.64 7.28 8.04
N VAL A 49 -6.67 7.75 7.23
CA VAL A 49 -6.89 7.96 5.80
C VAL A 49 -7.29 6.65 5.09
N LEU A 50 -6.60 5.55 5.39
CA LEU A 50 -6.86 4.26 4.75
C LEU A 50 -8.14 3.60 5.24
N THR A 51 -8.44 3.67 6.54
CA THR A 51 -9.70 3.15 7.09
C THR A 51 -10.90 3.91 6.55
N VAL A 52 -10.85 5.25 6.52
CA VAL A 52 -11.98 6.04 6.01
C VAL A 52 -12.15 5.83 4.51
N LEU A 53 -11.10 6.02 3.71
CA LEU A 53 -11.22 5.91 2.25
C LEU A 53 -11.45 4.47 1.78
N GLY A 54 -10.75 3.50 2.38
CA GLY A 54 -10.95 2.07 2.10
C GLY A 54 -12.35 1.62 2.51
N GLY A 55 -12.81 2.01 3.71
CA GLY A 55 -14.15 1.71 4.20
C GLY A 55 -15.23 2.31 3.31
N MET A 56 -15.09 3.57 2.90
CA MET A 56 -15.99 4.17 1.91
C MET A 56 -16.02 3.35 0.62
N MET A 57 -14.86 2.99 0.06
CA MET A 57 -14.82 2.17 -1.17
C MET A 57 -15.43 0.78 -1.02
N THR A 58 -15.30 0.15 0.13
CA THR A 58 -15.89 -1.15 0.43
C THR A 58 -17.40 -1.06 0.61
N LEU A 59 -17.90 0.00 1.26
CA LEU A 59 -19.31 0.12 1.64
C LEU A 59 -20.18 0.85 0.62
N THR A 60 -19.62 1.80 -0.13
CA THR A 60 -20.37 2.64 -1.08
C THR A 60 -20.10 2.26 -2.53
N TRP A 61 -19.81 0.98 -2.76
CA TRP A 61 -19.55 0.45 -4.08
C TRP A 61 -20.84 0.33 -4.93
N PRO A 62 -20.81 0.68 -6.24
CA PRO A 62 -19.70 1.24 -7.01
C PRO A 62 -19.61 2.78 -6.98
N LEU A 63 -18.38 3.31 -6.92
CA LEU A 63 -18.13 4.77 -6.89
C LEU A 63 -18.10 5.42 -8.28
N ALA A 64 -17.76 4.67 -9.33
CA ALA A 64 -17.72 5.16 -10.70
C ALA A 64 -18.47 4.19 -11.61
N LYS A 65 -19.27 4.75 -12.55
CA LYS A 65 -20.08 3.95 -13.49
C LYS A 65 -19.24 3.25 -14.56
N ALA A 66 -18.09 3.80 -14.93
CA ALA A 66 -17.28 3.32 -16.05
C ALA A 66 -16.58 1.97 -15.79
N LYS A 67 -16.01 1.80 -14.59
CA LYS A 67 -15.35 0.55 -14.17
C LYS A 67 -15.72 0.24 -12.71
N PRO A 68 -16.97 -0.20 -12.46
CA PRO A 68 -17.45 -0.37 -11.10
C PRO A 68 -16.55 -1.34 -10.33
N TYR A 69 -16.20 -2.48 -10.91
CA TYR A 69 -15.42 -3.56 -10.30
C TYR A 69 -14.02 -3.18 -9.80
N ILE A 70 -13.41 -2.08 -10.25
CA ILE A 70 -12.06 -1.64 -9.86
C ILE A 70 -11.95 -1.44 -8.34
N ASN A 71 -13.01 -0.99 -7.68
CA ASN A 71 -12.95 -0.66 -6.26
C ASN A 71 -12.80 -1.88 -5.35
N ILE A 72 -13.17 -3.08 -5.80
CA ILE A 72 -13.08 -4.32 -5.02
C ILE A 72 -11.62 -4.60 -4.62
N PRO A 73 -10.65 -4.69 -5.55
CA PRO A 73 -9.25 -4.94 -5.18
C PRO A 73 -8.59 -3.80 -4.39
N PHE A 74 -9.10 -2.56 -4.45
CA PHE A 74 -8.51 -1.44 -3.71
C PHE A 74 -9.11 -1.23 -2.31
N GLY A 75 -10.43 -1.37 -2.16
CA GLY A 75 -11.17 -0.95 -0.97
C GLY A 75 -10.84 -1.78 0.28
N GLU A 76 -11.19 -3.06 0.26
CA GLU A 76 -11.06 -3.95 1.42
C GLU A 76 -9.61 -4.10 1.89
N PRO A 77 -8.60 -4.30 1.00
CA PRO A 77 -7.21 -4.37 1.43
C PRO A 77 -6.73 -3.07 2.10
N SER A 78 -7.14 -1.91 1.57
CA SER A 78 -6.78 -0.61 2.15
C SER A 78 -7.48 -0.37 3.49
N PHE A 79 -8.75 -0.75 3.61
CA PHE A 79 -9.49 -0.68 4.87
C PHE A 79 -8.78 -1.49 5.96
N LEU A 80 -8.46 -2.75 5.67
CA LEU A 80 -7.80 -3.65 6.62
C LEU A 80 -6.42 -3.14 7.01
N LEU A 81 -5.61 -2.69 6.04
CA LEU A 81 -4.32 -2.05 6.30
C LEU A 81 -4.47 -0.83 7.21
N GLY A 82 -5.48 0.01 6.96
CA GLY A 82 -5.77 1.18 7.78
C GLY A 82 -6.08 0.80 9.23
N VAL A 83 -6.94 -0.20 9.45
CA VAL A 83 -7.30 -0.69 10.80
C VAL A 83 -6.08 -1.23 11.53
N LEU A 84 -5.20 -1.99 10.84
CA LEU A 84 -3.96 -2.49 11.42
C LEU A 84 -3.00 -1.36 11.81
N LEU A 85 -2.89 -0.31 10.98
CA LEU A 85 -2.08 0.88 11.29
C LEU A 85 -2.64 1.67 12.47
N LEU A 86 -3.97 1.81 12.58
CA LEU A 86 -4.60 2.42 13.76
C LEU A 86 -4.31 1.64 15.03
N ALA A 87 -4.40 0.30 14.98
CA ALA A 87 -4.05 -0.55 16.11
C ALA A 87 -2.55 -0.38 16.48
N ALA A 88 -1.66 -0.34 15.50
CA ALA A 88 -0.24 -0.08 15.70
C ALA A 88 0.03 1.31 16.29
N ALA A 89 -0.71 2.34 15.85
CA ALA A 89 -0.62 3.69 16.39
C ALA A 89 -1.00 3.74 17.88
N LEU A 90 -2.10 3.08 18.25
CA LEU A 90 -2.53 2.98 19.65
C LEU A 90 -1.54 2.19 20.51
N PHE A 91 -0.92 1.14 19.96
CA PHE A 91 0.11 0.38 20.65
C PHE A 91 1.38 1.23 20.89
N LEU A 92 1.88 1.89 19.86
CA LEU A 92 3.06 2.76 19.93
C LEU A 92 2.82 4.00 20.80
N GLY A 93 1.61 4.54 20.79
CA GLY A 93 1.22 5.66 21.66
C GLY A 93 1.27 5.29 23.14
N ARG A 94 0.88 4.06 23.50
CA ARG A 94 1.04 3.55 24.86
C ARG A 94 2.51 3.35 25.24
N ALA A 95 3.33 2.88 24.30
CA ALA A 95 4.78 2.79 24.53
C ALA A 95 5.39 4.18 24.75
N ALA A 96 4.98 5.20 23.98
CA ALA A 96 5.43 6.58 24.15
C ALA A 96 5.09 7.16 25.54
N ALA A 97 3.99 6.74 26.15
CA ALA A 97 3.51 7.21 27.45
C ALA A 97 4.19 6.53 28.68
N GLY A 98 5.33 5.86 28.48
CA GLY A 98 6.09 5.20 29.54
C GLY A 98 6.14 3.67 29.46
N GLY A 99 5.67 3.07 28.36
CA GLY A 99 5.85 1.65 28.08
C GLY A 99 7.22 1.34 27.45
N SER A 100 7.71 0.10 27.60
CA SER A 100 8.89 -0.37 26.88
C SER A 100 8.54 -0.85 25.47
N LEU A 101 9.39 -0.49 24.50
CA LEU A 101 9.40 -1.06 23.15
C LEU A 101 10.52 -2.10 23.08
N ASP A 102 10.16 -3.33 23.46
CA ASP A 102 11.05 -4.48 23.45
C ASP A 102 10.73 -5.39 22.25
N VAL A 103 11.76 -5.98 21.65
CA VAL A 103 11.65 -6.77 20.41
C VAL A 103 10.84 -8.04 20.66
N GLU A 104 11.14 -8.74 21.75
CA GLU A 104 10.49 -9.98 22.16
C GLU A 104 8.99 -9.74 22.40
N ARG A 105 8.66 -8.71 23.19
CA ARG A 105 7.28 -8.32 23.42
C ARG A 105 6.55 -7.94 22.13
N LEU A 106 7.22 -7.26 21.20
CA LEU A 106 6.63 -6.91 19.91
C LEU A 106 6.36 -8.16 19.07
N ARG A 107 7.26 -9.15 19.07
CA ARG A 107 7.03 -10.44 18.40
C ARG A 107 5.78 -11.13 18.92
N ASP A 108 5.61 -11.20 20.25
CA ASP A 108 4.43 -11.82 20.87
C ASP A 108 3.12 -11.16 20.42
N VAL A 109 3.10 -9.83 20.33
CA VAL A 109 1.95 -9.07 19.83
C VAL A 109 1.73 -9.29 18.33
N LEU A 110 2.81 -9.46 17.55
CA LEU A 110 2.74 -9.66 16.11
C LEU A 110 2.31 -11.08 15.71
N VAL A 111 2.46 -12.10 16.55
CA VAL A 111 2.01 -13.48 16.26
C VAL A 111 0.53 -13.53 15.83
N PRO A 112 -0.46 -13.03 16.60
CA PRO A 112 -1.86 -13.04 16.15
C PRO A 112 -2.08 -12.13 14.93
N VAL A 113 -1.42 -10.97 14.87
CA VAL A 113 -1.52 -10.03 13.73
C VAL A 113 -1.00 -10.68 12.44
N SER A 114 0.02 -11.52 12.52
CA SER A 114 0.62 -12.19 11.38
C SER A 114 -0.37 -13.08 10.63
N ARG A 115 -1.36 -13.66 11.32
CA ARG A 115 -2.41 -14.46 10.70
C ARG A 115 -3.33 -13.60 9.85
N ILE A 116 -3.66 -12.40 10.33
CA ILE A 116 -4.46 -11.42 9.58
C ILE A 116 -3.68 -10.96 8.35
N VAL A 117 -2.40 -10.60 8.53
CA VAL A 117 -1.53 -10.16 7.44
C VAL A 117 -1.33 -11.27 6.40
N PHE A 118 -1.18 -12.53 6.82
CA PHE A 118 -1.05 -13.67 5.92
C PHE A 118 -2.30 -13.85 5.04
N TRP A 119 -3.49 -13.82 5.64
CA TRP A 119 -4.74 -13.92 4.87
C TRP A 119 -4.99 -12.71 3.96
N LEU A 120 -4.59 -11.51 4.38
CA LEU A 120 -4.54 -10.36 3.49
C LEU A 120 -3.62 -10.62 2.29
N GLY A 121 -2.49 -11.30 2.50
CA GLY A 121 -1.62 -11.77 1.41
C GLY A 121 -2.34 -12.68 0.43
N ILE A 122 -3.16 -13.62 0.91
CA ILE A 122 -3.99 -14.49 0.05
C ILE A 122 -4.99 -13.64 -0.75
N VAL A 123 -5.68 -12.68 -0.12
CA VAL A 123 -6.58 -11.74 -0.81
C VAL A 123 -5.83 -10.99 -1.91
N LEU A 124 -4.64 -10.46 -1.62
CA LEU A 124 -3.82 -9.73 -2.60
C LEU A 124 -3.33 -10.63 -3.75
N VAL A 125 -3.06 -11.94 -3.50
CA VAL A 125 -2.79 -12.90 -4.59
C VAL A 125 -4.02 -13.05 -5.48
N VAL A 126 -5.21 -13.21 -4.92
CA VAL A 126 -6.44 -13.31 -5.70
C VAL A 126 -6.69 -12.01 -6.48
N CYS A 127 -6.46 -10.85 -5.88
CA CYS A 127 -6.52 -9.57 -6.60
C CYS A 127 -5.50 -9.50 -7.73
N THR A 128 -4.27 -9.97 -7.52
CA THR A 128 -3.23 -10.04 -8.58
C THR A 128 -3.72 -10.87 -9.76
N ILE A 129 -4.24 -12.06 -9.48
CA ILE A 129 -4.80 -12.96 -10.50
C ILE A 129 -5.97 -12.29 -11.21
N ALA A 130 -6.86 -11.63 -10.48
CA ALA A 130 -8.01 -10.94 -11.05
C ALA A 130 -7.60 -9.79 -11.98
N VAL A 131 -6.61 -8.99 -11.58
CA VAL A 131 -6.03 -7.93 -12.42
C VAL A 131 -5.53 -8.52 -13.72
N ILE A 132 -4.70 -9.57 -13.69
CA ILE A 132 -4.16 -10.23 -14.89
C ILE A 132 -5.28 -10.86 -15.74
N ARG A 133 -6.20 -11.60 -15.11
CA ARG A 133 -7.16 -12.46 -15.82
C ARG A 133 -8.30 -11.70 -16.47
N PHE A 134 -8.73 -10.60 -15.84
CA PHE A 134 -9.89 -9.82 -16.25
C PHE A 134 -9.53 -8.41 -16.75
N ASP A 135 -8.23 -8.11 -16.89
CA ASP A 135 -7.74 -6.82 -17.40
C ASP A 135 -8.35 -5.60 -16.67
N ILE A 136 -8.49 -5.73 -15.34
CA ILE A 136 -9.28 -4.83 -14.48
C ILE A 136 -8.86 -3.37 -14.60
N VAL A 137 -7.55 -3.11 -14.71
CA VAL A 137 -7.00 -1.76 -14.69
C VAL A 137 -6.67 -1.23 -16.09
N SER A 138 -6.69 -2.11 -17.08
CA SER A 138 -6.25 -1.82 -18.45
C SER A 138 -7.05 -0.70 -19.12
N SER A 139 -6.46 -0.08 -20.16
CA SER A 139 -7.13 0.89 -21.03
C SER A 139 -7.51 2.17 -20.29
N ALA A 140 -6.52 2.90 -19.79
CA ALA A 140 -6.67 4.29 -19.37
C ALA A 140 -7.30 5.16 -20.49
N PRO A 141 -8.24 6.08 -20.18
CA PRO A 141 -8.83 6.97 -21.17
C PRO A 141 -7.78 7.77 -21.95
N THR A 142 -7.98 8.01 -23.25
CA THR A 142 -7.01 8.73 -24.12
C THR A 142 -6.90 10.22 -23.79
N GLU A 143 -7.83 10.72 -22.98
CA GLU A 143 -7.90 12.06 -22.42
C GLU A 143 -6.96 12.22 -21.21
N GLU A 144 -6.46 11.14 -20.62
CA GLU A 144 -5.46 11.19 -19.54
C GLU A 144 -4.08 11.58 -20.08
N PRO A 145 -3.42 12.65 -19.56
CA PRO A 145 -2.13 13.13 -20.07
C PRO A 145 -0.99 12.11 -20.08
N LEU A 146 -0.91 11.22 -19.07
CA LEU A 146 0.19 10.26 -18.93
C LEU A 146 -0.23 8.83 -19.26
N SER A 147 -1.17 8.31 -18.49
CA SER A 147 -1.69 6.95 -18.63
C SER A 147 -2.43 6.74 -19.95
N GLY A 148 -3.08 7.78 -20.49
CA GLY A 148 -3.73 7.74 -21.81
C GLY A 148 -2.76 7.51 -22.98
N LEU A 149 -1.47 7.84 -22.83
CA LEU A 149 -0.44 7.52 -23.84
C LEU A 149 -0.24 6.01 -23.99
N LEU A 150 -0.52 5.24 -22.94
CA LEU A 150 -0.43 3.78 -22.92
C LEU A 150 -1.77 3.12 -23.28
N ASN A 151 -2.78 3.87 -23.72
CA ASN A 151 -4.09 3.32 -24.10
C ASN A 151 -3.98 2.23 -25.17
N ALA A 152 -3.08 2.39 -26.15
CA ALA A 152 -2.81 1.40 -27.19
C ALA A 152 -2.06 0.15 -26.68
N HIS A 153 -1.53 0.19 -25.46
CA HIS A 153 -0.77 -0.88 -24.81
C HIS A 153 -1.39 -1.27 -23.45
N PRO A 154 -2.66 -1.70 -23.41
CA PRO A 154 -3.42 -1.93 -22.18
C PRO A 154 -2.81 -2.98 -21.25
N ILE A 155 -2.07 -3.94 -21.83
CA ILE A 155 -1.34 -4.98 -21.09
C ILE A 155 -0.24 -4.39 -20.19
N VAL A 156 0.38 -3.27 -20.58
CA VAL A 156 1.50 -2.68 -19.83
C VAL A 156 1.01 -2.16 -18.48
N GLU A 157 -0.08 -1.39 -18.47
CA GLU A 157 -0.68 -0.89 -17.24
C GLU A 157 -1.19 -2.04 -16.37
N ASN A 158 -1.87 -3.01 -16.97
CA ASN A 158 -2.42 -4.15 -16.23
C ASN A 158 -1.32 -4.99 -15.56
N LEU A 159 -0.24 -5.29 -16.28
CA LEU A 159 0.92 -6.00 -15.73
C LEU A 159 1.68 -5.16 -14.70
N PHE A 160 1.77 -3.85 -14.87
CA PHE A 160 2.38 -2.98 -13.86
C PHE A 160 1.64 -3.10 -12.51
N PHE A 161 0.31 -2.99 -12.53
CA PHE A 161 -0.50 -3.18 -11.32
C PHE A 161 -0.34 -4.58 -10.73
N ALA A 162 -0.40 -5.61 -11.56
CA ALA A 162 -0.28 -6.98 -11.08
C ALA A 162 1.12 -7.30 -10.53
N VAL A 163 2.17 -7.08 -11.31
CA VAL A 163 3.53 -7.60 -11.04
C VAL A 163 4.35 -6.66 -10.16
N VAL A 164 4.14 -5.35 -10.27
CA VAL A 164 4.96 -4.35 -9.54
C VAL A 164 4.27 -3.90 -8.25
N MET A 165 2.94 -3.86 -8.21
CA MET A 165 2.19 -3.36 -7.06
C MET A 165 1.60 -4.50 -6.21
N TYR A 166 0.71 -5.31 -6.77
CA TYR A 166 -0.03 -6.32 -5.99
C TYR A 166 0.79 -7.56 -5.66
N ALA A 167 1.50 -8.16 -6.61
CA ALA A 167 2.26 -9.39 -6.38
C ALA A 167 3.35 -9.22 -5.31
N PRO A 168 4.15 -8.15 -5.27
CA PRO A 168 5.13 -7.97 -4.21
C PRO A 168 4.46 -7.63 -2.87
N ALA A 169 3.39 -6.83 -2.85
CA ALA A 169 2.63 -6.62 -1.62
C ALA A 169 2.10 -7.94 -1.03
N ALA A 170 1.53 -8.80 -1.89
CA ALA A 170 1.05 -10.13 -1.53
C ALA A 170 2.16 -11.02 -0.99
N LEU A 171 3.29 -11.11 -1.71
CA LEU A 171 4.43 -11.94 -1.31
C LEU A 171 4.99 -11.51 0.05
N GLY A 172 5.12 -10.20 0.30
CA GLY A 172 5.55 -9.70 1.60
C GLY A 172 4.57 -10.07 2.72
N CYS A 173 3.26 -9.98 2.47
CA CYS A 173 2.25 -10.42 3.43
C CYS A 173 2.32 -11.92 3.74
N LEU A 174 2.52 -12.77 2.73
CA LEU A 174 2.63 -14.23 2.89
C LEU A 174 3.90 -14.64 3.65
N LEU A 175 4.98 -13.87 3.52
CA LEU A 175 6.24 -14.10 4.21
C LEU A 175 6.28 -13.50 5.62
N PHE A 176 5.31 -12.64 5.97
CA PHE A 176 5.28 -11.91 7.24
C PHE A 176 5.39 -12.82 8.49
N PRO A 177 4.65 -13.96 8.60
CA PRO A 177 4.80 -14.85 9.76
C PRO A 177 6.23 -15.37 9.94
N ARG A 178 6.87 -15.82 8.86
CA ARG A 178 8.27 -16.31 8.91
C ARG A 178 9.26 -15.19 9.21
N ALA A 179 9.00 -13.98 8.71
CA ALA A 179 9.86 -12.83 8.96
C ALA A 179 9.89 -12.47 10.46
N ILE A 180 8.74 -12.45 11.14
CA ILE A 180 8.67 -12.12 12.57
C ILE A 180 9.24 -13.22 13.47
N GLU A 181 9.23 -14.48 13.01
CA GLU A 181 9.90 -15.63 13.66
C GLU A 181 11.44 -15.54 13.59
N GLY A 182 11.99 -14.54 12.90
CA GLY A 182 13.44 -14.32 12.80
C GLY A 182 14.09 -14.95 11.57
N ASN A 183 13.32 -15.44 10.60
CA ASN A 183 13.88 -15.91 9.33
C ASN A 183 14.39 -14.73 8.50
N ARG A 184 15.72 -14.56 8.44
CA ARG A 184 16.38 -13.44 7.75
C ARG A 184 16.05 -13.36 6.27
N THR A 185 15.96 -14.49 5.57
CA THR A 185 15.62 -14.51 4.13
C THR A 185 14.20 -14.04 3.92
N ALA A 186 13.24 -14.57 4.70
CA ALA A 186 11.85 -14.14 4.63
C ALA A 186 11.70 -12.65 4.94
N TRP A 187 12.39 -12.15 5.95
CA TRP A 187 12.41 -10.72 6.29
C TRP A 187 12.99 -9.86 5.15
N LEU A 188 14.15 -10.22 4.58
CA LEU A 188 14.77 -9.47 3.48
C LEU A 188 13.86 -9.44 2.25
N THR A 189 13.28 -10.58 1.88
CA THR A 189 12.34 -10.66 0.76
C THR A 189 11.12 -9.79 1.02
N LEU A 190 10.52 -9.88 2.20
CA LEU A 190 9.40 -9.02 2.60
C LEU A 190 9.76 -7.54 2.51
N TYR A 191 10.89 -7.14 3.10
CA TYR A 191 11.37 -5.75 3.11
C TYR A 191 11.43 -5.19 1.69
N TRP A 192 12.02 -5.94 0.75
CA TRP A 192 12.15 -5.50 -0.64
C TRP A 192 10.83 -5.51 -1.39
N CYS A 193 10.03 -6.57 -1.22
CA CYS A 193 8.73 -6.66 -1.86
C CYS A 193 7.81 -5.51 -1.46
N TRP A 194 7.71 -5.19 -0.16
CA TRP A 194 6.95 -4.04 0.32
C TRP A 194 7.60 -2.71 -0.05
N THR A 195 8.93 -2.63 -0.14
CA THR A 195 9.59 -1.41 -0.62
C THR A 195 9.25 -1.11 -2.07
N ILE A 196 9.34 -2.11 -2.95
CA ILE A 196 9.03 -1.97 -4.38
C ILE A 196 7.56 -1.63 -4.58
N ALA A 197 6.65 -2.42 -3.98
CA ALA A 197 5.22 -2.13 -4.04
C ALA A 197 4.90 -0.76 -3.45
N GLY A 198 5.53 -0.38 -2.34
CA GLY A 198 5.34 0.90 -1.68
C GLY A 198 5.72 2.09 -2.55
N LEU A 199 6.88 2.02 -3.22
CA LEU A 199 7.30 3.04 -4.18
C LEU A 199 6.34 3.10 -5.38
N ALA A 200 5.92 1.95 -5.91
CA ALA A 200 5.01 1.89 -7.05
C ALA A 200 3.62 2.45 -6.69
N PHE A 201 3.01 2.03 -5.58
CA PHE A 201 1.74 2.57 -5.08
C PHE A 201 1.82 4.07 -4.82
N ALA A 202 2.88 4.55 -4.15
CA ALA A 202 3.01 5.96 -3.83
C ALA A 202 3.23 6.81 -5.08
N GLY A 203 4.18 6.41 -5.93
CA GLY A 203 4.52 7.13 -7.16
C GLY A 203 3.38 7.15 -8.16
N PHE A 204 2.82 5.99 -8.49
CA PHE A 204 1.71 5.88 -9.43
C PHE A 204 0.48 6.65 -8.94
N SER A 205 0.13 6.53 -7.66
CA SER A 205 -1.01 7.26 -7.11
C SER A 205 -0.78 8.77 -7.04
N ALA A 206 0.46 9.23 -6.87
CA ALA A 206 0.78 10.65 -6.96
C ALA A 206 0.58 11.17 -8.40
N LEU A 207 1.03 10.41 -9.40
CA LEU A 207 0.81 10.72 -10.81
C LEU A 207 -0.67 10.73 -11.17
N ASN A 208 -1.51 9.92 -10.51
CA ASN A 208 -2.95 9.93 -10.76
C ASN A 208 -3.64 11.27 -10.42
N TYR A 209 -3.12 12.04 -9.46
CA TYR A 209 -3.64 13.39 -9.22
C TYR A 209 -3.44 14.29 -10.45
N TYR A 210 -2.32 14.16 -11.13
CA TYR A 210 -2.08 14.86 -12.39
C TYR A 210 -2.94 14.30 -13.52
N THR A 211 -2.90 12.99 -13.74
CA THR A 211 -3.55 12.34 -14.90
C THR A 211 -5.08 12.47 -14.86
N HIS A 212 -5.72 12.25 -13.71
CA HIS A 212 -7.17 12.33 -13.60
C HIS A 212 -7.66 13.78 -13.61
N THR A 213 -6.90 14.72 -13.04
CA THR A 213 -7.24 16.15 -13.15
C THR A 213 -7.17 16.60 -14.60
N GLY A 214 -6.09 16.25 -15.32
CA GLY A 214 -5.94 16.56 -16.74
C GLY A 214 -7.05 15.93 -17.59
N MET A 215 -7.45 14.69 -17.31
CA MET A 215 -8.59 14.06 -17.97
C MET A 215 -9.88 14.85 -17.78
N LEU A 216 -10.22 15.26 -16.55
CA LEU A 216 -11.43 16.04 -16.29
C LEU A 216 -11.41 17.39 -17.04
N VAL A 217 -10.24 18.03 -17.12
CA VAL A 217 -10.06 19.27 -17.89
C VAL A 217 -10.24 19.03 -19.40
N ASN A 218 -9.64 17.98 -19.95
CA ASN A 218 -9.76 17.63 -21.37
C ASN A 218 -11.20 17.26 -21.75
N LEU A 219 -11.90 16.51 -20.88
CA LEU A 219 -13.31 16.15 -21.08
C LEU A 219 -14.25 17.36 -21.07
N GLN A 220 -13.90 18.43 -20.34
CA GLN A 220 -14.70 19.66 -20.28
C GLN A 220 -14.42 20.66 -21.41
N ASN A 221 -13.27 20.53 -22.09
CA ASN A 221 -12.83 21.47 -23.14
C ASN A 221 -12.87 20.85 -24.55
N ASP A 222 -13.68 19.82 -24.79
CA ASP A 222 -13.93 19.19 -26.10
C ASP A 222 -12.69 18.68 -26.86
N GLY A 223 -11.60 18.33 -26.16
CA GLY A 223 -10.42 17.76 -26.82
C GLY A 223 -9.21 17.55 -25.92
N PRO A 224 -8.23 16.72 -26.33
CA PRO A 224 -7.04 16.43 -25.55
C PRO A 224 -5.95 17.50 -25.68
N ASP A 225 -6.33 18.77 -25.85
CA ASP A 225 -5.40 19.85 -26.16
C ASP A 225 -4.46 20.19 -24.98
N PHE A 226 -4.82 19.82 -23.75
CA PHE A 226 -3.97 19.93 -22.56
C PHE A 226 -3.24 18.62 -22.26
N ARG A 227 -2.40 18.18 -23.20
CA ARG A 227 -1.60 16.93 -23.07
C ARG A 227 -0.25 17.09 -22.36
N TRP A 228 0.07 18.25 -21.79
CA TRP A 228 1.35 18.51 -21.12
C TRP A 228 1.29 19.68 -20.13
#